data_AF-A0A358NFA4-F1
#
_entry.id   AF-A0A358NFA4-F1
#
_cell.length_a   1.000
_cell.length_b   1.000
_cell.length_c   1.000
_cell.angle_alpha   90.00
_cell.angle_beta   90.00
_cell.angle_gamma   90.00
#
_symmetry.space_group_name_H-M   'P 1'
#
loop_
_entity.id
_entity.type
_entity.pdbx_description
1 polymer ?
#
loop_
_entity_poly.entity_id
_entity_poly.type
_entity_poly.pdbx_seq_one_letter_code
_entity_poly.pdbx_strand_id
1 'polypeptide(L)'
;MENKTIAKVDGREIRESDLSALVKNLGQNASYFQGPDGRKKLIDELVMHELMYSDALERNLENEDEFVEVMNNMRKSMLQQYSLR
;
A
#
# COMPACT_ATOMS: atom_id res chain seq x y z
N MET A 1 -1.12 18.54 9.93
CA MET A 1 -2.22 17.59 10.16
C MET A 1 -1.62 16.38 10.82
N GLU A 2 -2.09 16.00 12.00
CA GLU A 2 -1.58 14.81 12.69
C GLU A 2 -1.85 13.58 11.81
N ASN A 3 -0.80 12.80 11.53
CA ASN A 3 -0.94 11.55 10.76
C ASN A 3 -1.53 10.47 11.66
N LYS A 4 -2.83 10.57 11.92
CA LYS A 4 -3.56 9.74 12.86
C LYS A 4 -3.68 8.32 12.33
N THR A 5 -3.50 7.34 13.21
CA THR A 5 -3.80 5.93 12.95
C THR A 5 -5.31 5.73 12.88
N ILE A 6 -5.78 5.14 11.77
CA ILE A 6 -7.19 4.88 11.49
C ILE A 6 -7.56 3.40 11.58
N ALA A 7 -6.59 2.51 11.38
CA ALA A 7 -6.74 1.06 11.55
C ALA A 7 -5.38 0.42 11.87
N LYS A 8 -5.40 -0.84 12.32
CA LYS A 8 -4.21 -1.63 12.61
C LYS A 8 -4.43 -3.08 12.21
N VAL A 9 -3.51 -3.65 11.44
CA VAL A 9 -3.54 -5.04 10.95
C VAL A 9 -2.19 -5.67 11.27
N ASP A 10 -2.18 -6.76 12.03
CA ASP A 10 -0.97 -7.50 12.41
C ASP A 10 0.19 -6.64 12.90
N GLY A 11 -0.11 -5.65 13.74
CA GLY A 11 0.90 -4.75 14.29
C GLY A 11 1.20 -3.52 13.42
N ARG A 12 0.87 -3.56 12.13
CA ARG A 12 1.11 -2.48 11.16
C ARG A 12 -0.03 -1.45 11.20
N GLU A 13 0.34 -0.18 11.20
CA GLU A 13 -0.61 0.93 11.31
C GLU A 13 -1.02 1.42 9.94
N ILE A 14 -2.32 1.56 9.73
CA ILE A 14 -2.89 2.28 8.60
C ILE A 14 -3.25 3.68 9.09
N ARG A 15 -2.78 4.71 8.39
CA ARG A 15 -2.88 6.12 8.79
C ARG A 15 -3.66 6.96 7.79
N GLU A 16 -4.08 8.15 8.21
CA GLU A 16 -4.77 9.13 7.34
C GLU A 16 -3.92 9.50 6.10
N SER A 17 -2.59 9.45 6.20
CA SER A 17 -1.71 9.63 5.04
C SER A 17 -1.91 8.58 3.96
N ASP A 18 -2.18 7.34 4.35
CA ASP A 18 -2.31 6.21 3.43
C ASP A 18 -3.64 6.28 2.69
N LEU A 19 -4.69 6.68 3.41
CA LEU A 19 -5.98 7.02 2.82
C LEU A 19 -5.85 8.19 1.84
N SER A 20 -5.12 9.24 2.22
CA SER A 20 -4.89 10.41 1.34
C SER A 20 -4.11 10.03 0.08
N ALA A 21 -3.11 9.16 0.21
CA ALA A 21 -2.33 8.64 -0.92
C ALA A 21 -3.21 7.78 -1.84
N LEU A 22 -4.05 6.91 -1.28
CA LEU A 22 -4.98 6.08 -2.05
C LEU A 22 -5.97 6.96 -2.83
N VAL A 23 -6.57 7.97 -2.19
CA VAL A 23 -7.47 8.92 -2.86
C VAL A 23 -6.76 9.66 -4.00
N LYS A 24 -5.50 10.07 -3.79
CA LYS A 24 -4.70 10.73 -4.84
C LYS A 24 -4.46 9.80 -6.04
N ASN A 25 -4.20 8.52 -5.80
CA ASN A 25 -3.98 7.52 -6.85
C ASN A 25 -5.24 7.24 -7.68
N LEU A 26 -6.44 7.43 -7.11
CA LEU A 26 -7.71 7.29 -7.84
C LEU A 26 -7.93 8.39 -8.88
N GLY A 27 -7.23 9.52 -8.78
CA GLY A 27 -7.35 10.64 -9.73
C GLY A 27 -8.80 11.10 -9.89
N GLN A 28 -9.32 11.10 -11.12
CA GLN A 28 -10.70 11.53 -11.40
C GLN A 28 -11.77 10.66 -10.72
N ASN A 29 -11.44 9.40 -10.40
CA ASN A 29 -12.38 8.49 -9.73
C ASN A 29 -12.56 8.82 -8.23
N ALA A 30 -11.71 9.67 -7.65
CA ALA A 30 -11.82 10.07 -6.25
C ALA A 30 -13.20 10.68 -5.91
N SER A 31 -13.84 11.34 -6.89
CA SER A 31 -15.17 11.94 -6.76
C SER A 31 -16.25 10.93 -6.35
N TYR A 32 -16.12 9.65 -6.76
CA TYR A 32 -17.07 8.58 -6.40
C TYR A 32 -16.97 8.14 -4.94
N PHE A 33 -15.87 8.47 -4.26
CA PHE A 33 -15.62 8.11 -2.87
C PHE A 33 -15.76 9.31 -1.92
N GLN A 34 -16.32 10.42 -2.41
CA GLN A 34 -16.60 11.60 -1.59
C GLN A 34 -17.77 11.29 -0.65
N GLY A 35 -17.46 11.17 0.65
CA GLY A 35 -18.46 11.00 1.70
C GLY A 35 -18.09 9.90 2.70
N PRO A 36 -18.91 9.71 3.76
CA PRO A 36 -18.62 8.74 4.82
C PRO A 36 -18.53 7.29 4.30
N ASP A 37 -19.42 6.89 3.40
CA ASP A 37 -19.45 5.52 2.86
C ASP A 37 -18.28 5.24 1.93
N GLY A 38 -17.93 6.20 1.07
CA GLY A 38 -16.77 6.12 0.19
C GLY A 38 -15.48 6.02 1.00
N ARG A 39 -15.35 6.87 2.03
CA ARG A 39 -14.24 6.81 2.98
C ARG A 39 -14.13 5.44 3.65
N LYS A 40 -15.24 4.88 4.14
CA LYS A 40 -15.24 3.56 4.76
C LYS A 40 -14.74 2.48 3.80
N LYS A 41 -15.23 2.46 2.55
CA LYS A 41 -14.76 1.52 1.52
C LYS A 41 -13.26 1.61 1.27
N LEU A 42 -12.70 2.81 1.23
CA LEU A 42 -11.26 3.00 1.04
C LEU A 42 -10.44 2.53 2.24
N ILE A 43 -10.97 2.69 3.46
CA ILE A 43 -10.33 2.14 4.66
C ILE A 43 -10.38 0.61 4.62
N ASP A 44 -11.53 0.02 4.26
CA ASP A 44 -11.67 -1.43 4.11
C ASP A 44 -10.70 -1.98 3.05
N GLU A 45 -10.48 -1.25 1.95
CA GLU A 45 -9.48 -1.60 0.93
C GLU A 45 -8.05 -1.58 1.48
N LEU A 46 -7.68 -0.56 2.26
CA LEU A 46 -6.36 -0.49 2.90
C LEU A 46 -6.17 -1.65 3.89
N VAL A 47 -7.20 -1.98 4.66
CA VAL A 47 -7.18 -3.15 5.55
C VAL A 47 -7.00 -4.44 4.73
N MET A 48 -7.69 -4.57 3.60
CA MET A 48 -7.56 -5.72 2.71
C MET A 48 -6.14 -5.87 2.17
N HIS A 49 -5.51 -4.79 1.72
CA HIS A 49 -4.11 -4.81 1.28
C HIS A 49 -3.15 -5.29 2.38
N GLU A 50 -3.36 -4.85 3.61
CA GLU A 50 -2.56 -5.30 4.74
C GLU A 50 -2.77 -6.79 5.04
N LEU A 51 -4.01 -7.27 4.97
CA LEU A 51 -4.31 -8.71 5.13
C LEU A 51 -3.66 -9.54 4.02
N MET A 52 -3.70 -9.07 2.77
CA MET A 52 -3.01 -9.73 1.65
C MET A 52 -1.49 -9.78 1.86
N TYR A 53 -0.90 -8.71 2.39
CA TYR A 53 0.52 -8.69 2.72
C TYR A 53 0.86 -9.69 3.83
N SER A 54 0.02 -9.80 4.87
CA SER A 54 0.20 -10.82 5.90
C SER A 54 0.11 -12.24 5.32
N ASP A 55 -0.87 -12.54 4.46
CA ASP A 55 -0.97 -13.86 3.79
C ASP A 55 0.30 -14.16 2.97
N ALA A 56 0.82 -13.17 2.24
CA ALA A 56 2.05 -13.32 1.47
C ALA A 56 3.27 -13.65 2.34
N LEU A 57 3.38 -13.02 3.52
CA LEU A 57 4.43 -13.33 4.50
C LEU A 57 4.26 -14.71 5.13
N GLU A 58 3.04 -15.07 5.52
CA GLU A 58 2.73 -16.40 6.08
C GLU A 58 3.06 -17.53 5.10
N ARG A 59 2.83 -17.28 3.81
CA ARG A 59 3.17 -18.19 2.71
C ARG A 59 4.63 -18.11 2.27
N ASN A 60 5.42 -17.25 2.89
CA ASN A 60 6.84 -17.05 2.60
C ASN A 60 7.13 -16.69 1.13
N LEU A 61 6.19 -15.98 0.48
CA LEU A 61 6.28 -15.65 -0.95
C LEU A 61 7.49 -14.76 -1.26
N GLU A 62 7.97 -14.01 -0.28
CA GLU A 62 9.16 -13.16 -0.41
C GLU A 62 10.46 -13.94 -0.65
N ASN A 63 10.48 -15.24 -0.35
CA ASN A 63 11.63 -16.12 -0.53
C ASN A 63 11.49 -17.03 -1.76
N GLU A 64 10.41 -16.91 -2.55
CA GLU A 64 10.29 -17.62 -3.81
C GLU A 64 11.29 -17.06 -4.84
N ASP A 65 11.98 -17.95 -5.56
CA ASP A 65 13.04 -17.58 -6.51
C ASP A 65 12.57 -16.55 -7.54
N GLU A 66 11.34 -16.72 -8.06
CA GLU A 66 10.72 -15.80 -9.03
C GLU A 66 10.55 -14.39 -8.44
N PHE A 67 10.02 -14.29 -7.21
CA PHE A 67 9.86 -13.01 -6.55
C PHE A 67 11.21 -12.34 -6.27
N VAL A 68 12.18 -13.10 -5.77
CA VAL A 68 13.54 -12.60 -5.47
C VAL A 68 14.22 -12.09 -6.75
N GLU A 69 14.11 -12.81 -7.86
CA GLU A 69 14.67 -12.39 -9.15
C GLU A 69 14.05 -11.05 -9.62
N VAL A 70 12.72 -10.95 -9.63
CA VAL A 70 12.00 -9.73 -10.02
C VAL A 70 12.38 -8.56 -9.09
N MET A 71 12.44 -8.79 -7.78
CA MET A 71 12.79 -7.78 -6.79
C MET A 71 14.22 -7.27 -6.97
N ASN A 72 15.18 -8.16 -7.26
CA ASN A 72 16.57 -7.78 -7.55
C ASN A 72 16.68 -6.87 -8.78
N ASN A 73 15.93 -7.19 -9.84
CA ASN A 73 15.89 -6.40 -11.06
C ASN A 73 15.24 -5.02 -10.85
N MET A 74 14.14 -4.96 -10.09
CA MET A 74 13.50 -3.70 -9.70
C MET A 74 14.44 -2.84 -8.85
N ARG A 75 15.10 -3.40 -7.84
CA ARG A 75 16.07 -2.69 -7.01
C ARG A 75 17.20 -2.08 -7.83
N LYS A 76 17.78 -2.85 -8.77
CA LYS A 76 18.82 -2.34 -9.67
C LYS A 76 18.32 -1.15 -10.50
N SER A 77 17.14 -1.28 -11.10
CA SER A 77 16.53 -0.23 -11.94
C SER A 77 16.26 1.04 -11.13
N MET A 78 15.72 0.90 -9.91
CA MET A 78 15.47 2.03 -9.01
C MET A 78 16.76 2.76 -8.61
N LEU A 79 17.83 2.03 -8.29
CA LEU A 79 19.13 2.63 -7.94
C LEU A 79 19.75 3.39 -9.11
N GLN A 80 19.65 2.85 -10.33
CA GLN A 80 20.10 3.55 -11.53
C GLN A 80 19.36 4.87 -11.72
N GLN A 81 18.02 4.86 -11.63
CA GLN A 81 17.22 6.08 -11.74
C GLN A 81 17.52 7.09 -10.62
N TYR A 82 17.76 6.62 -9.40
CA TYR A 82 18.11 7.48 -8.27
C TYR A 82 19.49 8.14 -8.46
N SER A 83 20.47 7.42 -9.03
CA SER A 83 21.81 7.96 -9.29
C SER A 83 21.88 9.05 -10.37
N LEU A 84 20.81 9.19 -11.17
CA LEU A 84 20.68 10.24 -12.20
C LEU A 84 20.06 11.54 -11.66
N ARG A 85 19.63 11.56 -10.40
CA ARG A 85 19.18 12.77 -9.69
C ARG A 85 20.35 13.51 -9.07
#